data_AF-A0A7C8ZL28-F1
#
_entry.id   AF-A0A7C8ZL28-F1
#
_cell.length_a   1.000
_cell.length_b   1.000
_cell.length_c   1.000
_cell.angle_alpha   90.00
_cell.angle_beta   90.00
_cell.angle_gamma   90.00
#
_symmetry.space_group_name_H-M   'P 1'
#
loop_
_entity.id
_entity.type
_entity.pdbx_description
1 polymer ?
#
loop_
_entity_poly.entity_id
_entity_poly.type
_entity_poly.pdbx_seq_one_letter_code
_entity_poly.pdbx_strand_id
1 'polypeptide(L)'
;SSQVIIVHKILMMDPDQVEEYPLGEVKEILEVLKDAERPLHDGSQLSWFSVAARMANISSEHNIPQQAIENIAAIIKHLCPEGDKIMEAMKEVELLVSICTLQHQKIDVCPNGCMLFWKEAAHLQNCDICKGNRYEKNSKGKPIAKRVLTYFPITPRLQRLYATNSTAVQMRW
;
A
#
# COMPACT_ATOMS: atom_id res chain seq x y z
N SER A 1 -4.49 2.62 10.96
CA SER A 1 -4.88 3.22 9.67
C SER A 1 -4.66 2.16 8.58
N SER A 2 -5.28 2.28 7.41
CA SER A 2 -5.43 1.22 6.39
C SER A 2 -4.17 0.48 5.90
N GLN A 3 -2.98 0.85 6.37
CA GLN A 3 -1.70 0.19 6.06
C GLN A 3 -1.49 -1.10 6.87
N VAL A 4 -2.00 -1.19 8.11
CA VAL A 4 -1.81 -2.37 9.00
C VAL A 4 -2.45 -3.65 8.43
N ILE A 5 -3.58 -3.51 7.72
CA ILE A 5 -4.29 -4.65 7.10
C ILE A 5 -3.54 -5.17 5.86
N ILE A 6 -2.78 -4.32 5.17
CA ILE A 6 -2.09 -4.66 3.93
C ILE A 6 -0.88 -5.55 4.23
N VAL A 7 -0.10 -5.24 5.26
CA VAL A 7 1.13 -5.98 5.59
C VAL A 7 0.85 -7.38 6.15
N HIS A 8 -0.18 -7.53 7.00
CA HIS A 8 -0.61 -8.85 7.49
C HIS A 8 -1.13 -9.74 6.34
N LYS A 9 -1.83 -9.14 5.36
CA LYS A 9 -2.31 -9.87 4.18
C LYS A 9 -1.15 -10.29 3.29
N ILE A 10 -0.14 -9.43 3.08
CA ILE A 10 1.09 -9.72 2.31
C ILE A 10 1.91 -10.88 2.91
N LEU A 11 2.07 -10.90 4.25
CA LEU A 11 2.76 -12.00 4.96
C LEU A 11 2.04 -13.35 4.87
N MET A 12 0.75 -13.34 4.50
CA MET A 12 -0.09 -14.53 4.36
C MET A 12 -0.61 -14.70 2.92
N MET A 13 -0.01 -14.02 1.93
CA MET A 13 -0.32 -14.26 0.53
C MET A 13 0.26 -15.63 0.14
N ASP A 14 -0.62 -16.63 0.08
CA ASP A 14 -0.37 -17.84 -0.70
C ASP A 14 -0.01 -17.44 -2.15
N PRO A 15 0.87 -18.17 -2.85
CA PRO A 15 1.21 -17.90 -4.25
C PRO A 15 -0.02 -17.76 -5.15
N ASP A 16 -1.09 -18.49 -4.84
CA ASP A 16 -2.38 -18.45 -5.53
C ASP A 16 -3.16 -17.13 -5.34
N GLN A 17 -2.81 -16.32 -4.33
CA GLN A 17 -3.40 -14.99 -4.08
C GLN A 17 -2.66 -13.86 -4.84
N VAL A 18 -1.49 -14.16 -5.43
CA VAL A 18 -0.70 -13.24 -6.26
C VAL A 18 -1.32 -13.09 -7.66
N GLU A 19 -2.14 -14.06 -8.08
CA GLU A 19 -2.88 -14.07 -9.36
C GLU A 19 -3.87 -12.91 -9.51
N GLU A 20 -4.22 -12.22 -8.42
CA GLU A 20 -5.20 -11.13 -8.41
C GLU A 20 -4.60 -9.76 -8.79
N TYR A 21 -3.36 -9.68 -9.30
CA TYR A 21 -2.68 -8.44 -9.70
C TYR A 21 -2.56 -8.28 -11.23
N PRO A 22 -2.43 -7.05 -11.77
CA PRO A 22 -2.26 -6.85 -13.21
C PRO A 22 -1.01 -7.58 -13.70
N LEU A 23 -1.14 -8.31 -14.82
CA LEU A 23 -0.17 -9.30 -15.30
C LEU A 23 1.30 -8.80 -15.42
N GLY A 24 1.51 -7.49 -15.61
CA GLY A 24 2.84 -6.86 -15.65
C GLY A 24 3.50 -6.72 -14.27
N GLU A 25 2.71 -6.41 -13.24
CA GLU A 25 3.15 -6.26 -11.84
C GLU A 25 3.36 -7.64 -11.17
N VAL A 26 2.62 -8.67 -11.62
CA VAL A 26 2.71 -10.06 -11.11
C VAL A 26 4.11 -10.65 -11.30
N LYS A 27 4.80 -10.36 -12.42
CA LYS A 27 6.15 -10.89 -12.66
C LYS A 27 7.19 -10.31 -11.69
N GLU A 28 7.17 -9.00 -11.46
CA GLU A 28 8.04 -8.35 -10.48
C GLU A 28 7.76 -8.88 -9.06
N ILE A 29 6.48 -9.05 -8.69
CA ILE A 29 6.12 -9.66 -7.42
C ILE A 29 6.68 -11.08 -7.29
N LEU A 30 6.51 -11.91 -8.32
CA LEU A 30 6.98 -13.31 -8.29
C LEU A 30 8.51 -13.42 -8.28
N GLU A 31 9.23 -12.51 -8.94
CA GLU A 31 10.70 -12.46 -8.88
C GLU A 31 11.18 -12.06 -7.49
N VAL A 32 10.59 -11.02 -6.89
CA VAL A 32 10.87 -10.60 -5.50
C VAL A 32 10.59 -11.74 -4.51
N LEU A 33 9.46 -12.44 -4.67
CA LEU A 33 9.08 -13.55 -3.78
C LEU A 33 9.98 -14.78 -3.94
N LYS A 34 10.50 -15.05 -5.14
CA LYS A 34 11.44 -16.17 -5.36
C LYS A 34 12.80 -15.91 -4.73
N ASP A 35 13.31 -14.69 -4.81
CA ASP A 35 14.57 -14.32 -4.14
C ASP A 35 14.40 -14.22 -2.61
N ALA A 36 13.19 -13.94 -2.14
CA ALA A 36 12.81 -13.87 -0.72
C ALA A 36 12.84 -15.22 0.04
N GLU A 37 12.95 -16.36 -0.65
CA GLU A 37 13.04 -17.69 -0.02
C GLU A 37 14.44 -18.02 0.52
N ARG A 38 15.43 -17.13 0.31
CA ARG A 38 16.80 -17.36 0.79
C ARG A 38 16.86 -17.30 2.33
N PRO A 39 17.29 -18.37 3.01
CA PRO A 39 17.35 -18.40 4.46
C PRO A 39 18.36 -17.37 4.98
N LEU A 40 18.13 -16.90 6.21
CA LEU A 40 18.97 -15.89 6.86
C LEU A 40 20.42 -16.37 7.03
N HIS A 41 20.58 -17.66 7.32
CA HIS A 41 21.83 -18.42 7.30
C HIS A 41 21.49 -19.92 7.17
N ASP A 42 22.49 -20.77 6.96
CA ASP A 42 22.31 -22.22 6.88
C ASP A 42 21.59 -22.76 8.13
N GLY A 43 20.50 -23.51 7.92
CA GLY A 43 19.67 -24.07 8.99
C GLY A 43 18.68 -23.09 9.65
N SER A 44 18.61 -21.83 9.22
CA SER A 44 17.59 -20.89 9.70
C SER A 44 16.20 -21.26 9.17
N GLN A 45 15.19 -21.14 10.04
CA GLN A 45 13.77 -21.26 9.64
C GLN A 45 13.21 -19.97 9.02
N LEU A 46 13.95 -18.86 9.12
CA LEU A 46 13.52 -17.55 8.65
C LEU A 46 14.41 -17.09 7.51
N SER A 47 13.82 -16.46 6.49
CA SER A 47 14.52 -15.70 5.46
C SER A 47 14.68 -14.23 5.87
N TRP A 48 15.62 -13.53 5.22
CA TRP A 48 15.79 -12.08 5.37
C TRP A 48 14.49 -11.31 5.10
N PHE A 49 13.77 -11.71 4.04
CA PHE A 49 12.46 -11.17 3.70
C PHE A 49 11.42 -11.39 4.80
N SER A 50 11.34 -12.61 5.37
CA SER A 50 10.38 -12.88 6.45
C SER A 50 10.60 -12.00 7.68
N VAL A 51 11.87 -11.70 8.00
CA VAL A 51 12.24 -10.81 9.11
C VAL A 51 11.85 -9.37 8.77
N ALA A 52 12.22 -8.88 7.59
CA ALA A 52 11.87 -7.54 7.11
C ALA A 52 10.35 -7.32 7.10
N ALA A 53 9.59 -8.27 6.59
CA ALA A 53 8.14 -8.19 6.52
C ALA A 53 7.49 -8.20 7.92
N ARG A 54 8.01 -9.00 8.86
CA ARG A 54 7.57 -8.95 10.28
C ARG A 54 7.90 -7.60 10.93
N MET A 55 9.10 -7.06 10.68
CA MET A 55 9.49 -5.74 11.18
C MET A 55 8.57 -4.64 10.64
N ALA A 56 8.25 -4.66 9.35
CA ALA A 56 7.31 -3.74 8.73
C ALA A 56 5.88 -3.87 9.30
N ASN A 57 5.45 -5.09 9.65
CA ASN A 57 4.15 -5.30 10.28
C ASN A 57 4.10 -4.68 11.68
N ILE A 58 5.09 -5.00 12.51
CA ILE A 58 5.22 -4.48 13.89
C ILE A 58 5.32 -2.94 13.86
N SER A 59 6.08 -2.39 12.90
CA SER A 59 6.23 -0.95 12.79
C SER A 59 4.91 -0.25 12.46
N SER A 60 4.14 -0.83 11.54
CA SER A 60 2.82 -0.32 11.17
C SER A 60 1.81 -0.44 12.33
N GLU A 61 1.79 -1.59 13.01
CA GLU A 61 0.85 -1.88 14.10
C GLU A 61 1.05 -0.95 15.30
N HIS A 62 2.30 -0.66 15.63
CA HIS A 62 2.65 0.17 16.79
C HIS A 62 3.01 1.61 16.43
N ASN A 63 2.82 2.03 15.17
CA ASN A 63 3.24 3.34 14.65
C ASN A 63 4.70 3.67 15.00
N ILE A 64 5.59 2.67 14.89
CA ILE A 64 7.02 2.86 15.12
C ILE A 64 7.56 3.74 13.99
N PRO A 65 8.28 4.83 14.31
CA PRO A 65 8.84 5.70 13.29
C PRO A 65 9.88 4.95 12.46
N GLN A 66 9.95 5.25 11.15
CA GLN A 66 10.88 4.61 10.21
C GLN A 66 12.33 4.63 10.71
N GLN A 67 12.76 5.75 11.29
CA GLN A 67 14.11 5.90 11.84
C GLN A 67 14.43 4.88 12.95
N ALA A 68 13.45 4.47 13.76
CA ALA A 68 13.65 3.43 14.75
C ALA A 68 13.82 2.05 14.10
N ILE A 69 13.13 1.77 13.00
CA ILE A 69 13.28 0.54 12.22
C ILE A 69 14.65 0.48 11.54
N GLU A 70 15.12 1.59 10.97
CA GLU A 70 16.47 1.71 10.41
C GLU A 70 17.56 1.45 11.45
N ASN A 71 17.40 1.96 12.67
CA ASN A 71 18.32 1.70 13.78
C ASN A 71 18.34 0.20 14.16
N ILE A 72 17.17 -0.46 14.19
CA ILE A 72 17.08 -1.90 14.46
C ILE A 72 17.77 -2.70 13.34
N ALA A 73 17.55 -2.34 12.09
CA ALA A 73 18.21 -2.97 10.94
C ALA A 73 19.74 -2.80 11.00
N ALA A 74 20.23 -1.64 11.41
CA ALA A 74 21.66 -1.41 11.64
C ALA A 74 22.23 -2.29 12.75
N ILE A 75 21.47 -2.58 13.81
CA ILE A 75 21.89 -3.53 14.85
C ILE A 75 21.96 -4.95 14.28
N ILE A 76 20.96 -5.38 13.52
CA ILE A 76 20.93 -6.72 12.90
C ILE A 76 22.15 -6.93 11.98
N LYS A 77 22.56 -5.89 11.25
CA LYS A 77 23.78 -5.89 10.44
C LYS A 77 25.03 -6.31 11.23
N HIS A 78 25.12 -5.93 12.50
CA HIS A 78 26.27 -6.27 13.36
C HIS A 78 26.14 -7.63 14.06
N LEU A 79 24.94 -8.22 14.09
CA LEU A 79 24.66 -9.46 14.83
C LEU A 79 24.79 -10.73 13.99
N CYS A 80 24.60 -10.64 12.67
CA CYS A 80 24.53 -11.81 11.80
C CYS A 80 25.51 -11.74 10.62
N PRO A 81 26.05 -12.90 10.18
CA PRO A 81 26.70 -12.97 8.87
C PRO A 81 25.69 -12.56 7.80
N GLU A 82 26.15 -11.77 6.83
CA GLU A 82 25.31 -11.20 5.76
C GLU A 82 24.18 -10.26 6.24
N GLY A 83 24.29 -9.71 7.44
CA GLY A 83 23.30 -8.80 8.01
C GLY A 83 23.02 -7.53 7.19
N ASP A 84 23.84 -7.21 6.20
CA ASP A 84 23.57 -6.16 5.19
C ASP A 84 22.31 -6.43 4.36
N LYS A 85 21.94 -7.70 4.17
CA LYS A 85 20.78 -8.11 3.36
C LYS A 85 19.45 -7.65 3.94
N ILE A 86 19.37 -7.33 5.24
CA ILE A 86 18.13 -6.82 5.85
C ILE A 86 17.65 -5.53 5.19
N MET A 87 18.58 -4.66 4.77
CA MET A 87 18.22 -3.38 4.15
C MET A 87 17.68 -3.56 2.73
N GLU A 88 18.17 -4.57 2.01
CA GLU A 88 17.66 -4.96 0.70
C GLU A 88 16.26 -5.57 0.83
N ALA A 89 16.10 -6.51 1.75
CA ALA A 89 14.82 -7.14 2.06
C ALA A 89 13.74 -6.13 2.50
N MET A 90 14.11 -5.09 3.27
CA MET A 90 13.18 -4.02 3.63
C MET A 90 12.68 -3.23 2.40
N LYS A 91 13.55 -2.96 1.43
CA LYS A 91 13.15 -2.29 0.17
C LYS A 91 12.24 -3.17 -0.68
N GLU A 92 12.53 -4.47 -0.74
CA GLU A 92 11.68 -5.45 -1.43
C GLU A 92 10.28 -5.51 -0.81
N VAL A 93 10.19 -5.50 0.53
CA VAL A 93 8.91 -5.42 1.24
C VAL A 93 8.20 -4.10 0.95
N GLU A 94 8.90 -2.97 0.96
CA GLU A 94 8.31 -1.66 0.62
C GLU A 94 7.78 -1.63 -0.84
N LEU A 95 8.53 -2.20 -1.78
CA LEU A 95 8.11 -2.36 -3.17
C LEU A 95 6.87 -3.23 -3.28
N LEU A 96 6.86 -4.38 -2.61
CA LEU A 96 5.72 -5.29 -2.59
C LEU A 96 4.49 -4.61 -2.00
N VAL A 97 4.63 -3.90 -0.87
CA VAL A 97 3.56 -3.11 -0.27
C VAL A 97 3.05 -2.07 -1.26
N SER A 98 3.93 -1.36 -1.97
CA SER A 98 3.54 -0.36 -2.97
C SER A 98 2.66 -0.97 -4.08
N ILE A 99 3.06 -2.11 -4.63
CA ILE A 99 2.32 -2.82 -5.68
C ILE A 99 0.97 -3.35 -5.13
N CYS A 100 1.00 -3.88 -3.91
CA CYS A 100 -0.17 -4.43 -3.24
C CYS A 100 -1.18 -3.37 -2.78
N THR A 101 -0.72 -2.13 -2.58
CA THR A 101 -1.57 -1.06 -2.07
C THR A 101 -2.62 -0.66 -3.12
N LEU A 102 -3.90 -0.65 -2.72
CA LEU A 102 -4.96 -0.17 -3.58
C LEU A 102 -4.73 1.31 -3.92
N GLN A 103 -4.55 1.59 -5.21
CA GLN A 103 -4.52 2.96 -5.71
C GLN A 103 -5.81 3.66 -5.27
N HIS A 104 -5.66 4.85 -4.70
CA HIS A 104 -6.78 5.65 -4.25
C HIS A 104 -6.57 7.10 -4.63
N GLN A 105 -7.66 7.79 -4.88
CA GLN A 105 -7.71 9.20 -5.23
C GLN A 105 -8.49 9.93 -4.16
N LYS A 106 -7.92 11.03 -3.66
CA LYS A 106 -8.63 11.95 -2.76
C LYS A 106 -9.36 12.97 -3.61
N ILE A 107 -10.67 13.06 -3.40
CA ILE A 107 -11.56 13.94 -4.15
C ILE A 107 -12.22 14.88 -3.15
N ASP A 108 -12.09 16.18 -3.38
CA ASP A 108 -12.73 17.15 -2.51
C ASP A 108 -14.24 17.15 -2.72
N VAL A 109 -14.99 17.29 -1.64
CA VAL A 109 -16.45 17.24 -1.64
C VAL A 109 -17.02 18.50 -1.03
N CYS A 110 -18.16 18.94 -1.54
CA CYS A 110 -18.95 19.96 -0.87
C CYS A 110 -19.22 19.53 0.60
N PRO A 111 -19.06 20.42 1.60
CA PRO A 111 -19.36 20.09 2.99
C PRO A 111 -20.79 19.52 3.18
N ASN A 112 -21.74 20.08 2.42
CA ASN A 112 -23.15 19.69 2.42
C ASN A 112 -23.45 18.48 1.51
N GLY A 113 -22.45 17.87 0.87
CA GLY A 113 -22.61 16.70 0.01
C GLY A 113 -23.26 16.95 -1.34
N CYS A 114 -23.42 18.21 -1.77
CA CYS A 114 -24.15 18.54 -3.00
C CYS A 114 -23.42 18.12 -4.28
N MET A 115 -22.09 18.18 -4.31
CA MET A 115 -21.27 17.85 -5.48
C MET A 115 -19.84 17.46 -5.10
N LEU A 116 -19.15 16.81 -6.04
CA LEU A 116 -17.72 16.53 -6.00
C LEU A 116 -16.95 17.60 -6.79
N PHE A 117 -15.83 18.06 -6.27
CA PHE A 117 -14.90 18.94 -6.98
C PHE A 117 -13.95 18.09 -7.83
N TRP A 118 -14.49 17.45 -8.88
CA TRP A 118 -13.78 16.51 -9.74
C TRP A 118 -13.92 16.89 -11.22
N LYS A 119 -12.89 16.57 -12.02
CA LYS A 119 -12.78 16.81 -13.47
C LYS A 119 -13.09 18.27 -13.82
N GLU A 120 -14.17 18.52 -14.53
CA GLU A 120 -14.57 19.85 -14.98
C GLU A 120 -14.83 20.78 -13.79
N ALA A 121 -15.30 20.25 -12.66
CA ALA A 121 -15.57 21.01 -11.43
C ALA A 121 -14.33 21.16 -10.50
N ALA A 122 -13.17 20.60 -10.87
CA ALA A 122 -12.00 20.58 -9.98
C ALA A 122 -11.40 21.97 -9.71
N HIS A 123 -11.61 22.93 -10.60
CA HIS A 123 -11.12 24.30 -10.47
C HIS A 123 -12.00 25.19 -9.58
N LEU A 124 -13.21 24.72 -9.22
CA LEU A 124 -14.14 25.51 -8.42
C LEU A 124 -13.70 25.61 -6.97
N GLN A 125 -13.82 26.81 -6.41
CA GLN A 125 -13.58 27.09 -4.99
C GLN A 125 -14.85 27.04 -4.14
N ASN A 126 -16.01 27.20 -4.78
CA ASN A 126 -17.32 27.17 -4.14
C ASN A 126 -18.21 26.15 -4.84
N CYS A 127 -19.12 25.56 -4.07
CA CYS A 127 -20.11 24.64 -4.61
C CYS A 127 -21.11 25.40 -5.50
N ASP A 128 -21.39 24.91 -6.70
CA ASP A 128 -22.33 25.57 -7.61
C ASP A 128 -23.78 25.54 -7.11
N ILE A 129 -24.11 24.56 -6.26
CA ILE A 129 -25.47 24.33 -5.75
C ILE A 129 -25.71 25.16 -4.49
N CYS A 130 -24.93 24.94 -3.42
CA CYS A 130 -25.16 25.60 -2.12
C CYS A 130 -24.30 26.85 -1.90
N LYS A 131 -23.43 27.21 -2.86
CA LYS A 131 -22.45 28.31 -2.77
C LYS A 131 -21.45 28.20 -1.62
N GLY A 132 -21.46 27.07 -0.89
CA GLY A 132 -20.56 26.79 0.22
C GLY A 132 -19.10 26.72 -0.22
N ASN A 133 -18.22 27.28 0.60
CA ASN A 133 -16.78 27.28 0.38
C ASN A 133 -16.19 25.87 0.54
N ARG A 134 -15.38 25.43 -0.43
CA ARG A 134 -14.65 24.16 -0.44
C ARG A 134 -13.58 24.08 0.65
N TYR A 135 -12.91 25.18 0.96
CA TYR A 135 -11.72 25.24 1.80
C TYR A 135 -12.00 25.85 3.17
N GLU A 136 -11.21 25.42 4.15
CA GLU A 136 -11.00 26.06 5.45
C GLU A 136 -9.51 26.26 5.70
N LYS A 137 -9.15 27.10 6.67
CA LYS A 137 -7.74 27.33 7.02
C LYS A 137 -7.33 26.38 8.13
N ASN A 138 -6.22 25.66 7.95
CA ASN A 138 -5.61 24.91 9.04
C ASN A 138 -4.94 25.85 10.05
N SER A 139 -4.40 25.31 11.15
CA SER A 139 -3.71 26.08 12.20
C SER A 139 -2.49 26.87 11.71
N LYS A 140 -1.95 26.54 10.52
CA LYS A 140 -0.84 27.23 9.85
C LYS A 140 -1.33 28.23 8.77
N GLY A 141 -2.63 28.47 8.69
CA GLY A 141 -3.26 29.39 7.73
C GLY A 141 -3.38 28.86 6.30
N LYS A 142 -2.96 27.62 6.01
CA LYS A 142 -3.04 27.03 4.66
C LYS A 142 -4.46 26.53 4.36
N PRO A 143 -4.98 26.76 3.14
CA PRO A 143 -6.28 26.24 2.73
C PRO A 143 -6.23 24.71 2.65
N ILE A 144 -7.17 24.06 3.32
CA ILE A 144 -7.41 22.61 3.28
C ILE A 144 -8.87 22.37 2.91
N ALA A 145 -9.17 21.31 2.16
CA ALA A 145 -10.54 20.98 1.82
C ALA A 145 -11.32 20.58 3.08
N LYS A 146 -12.52 21.14 3.26
CA LYS A 146 -13.38 20.86 4.42
C LYS A 146 -13.84 19.40 4.48
N ARG A 147 -13.98 18.76 3.32
CA ARG A 147 -14.41 17.37 3.21
C ARG A 147 -13.73 16.71 2.02
N VAL A 148 -13.22 15.50 2.24
CA VAL A 148 -12.52 14.70 1.23
C VAL A 148 -13.12 13.31 1.20
N LEU A 149 -13.42 12.82 0.00
CA LEU A 149 -13.80 11.44 -0.29
C LEU A 149 -12.57 10.69 -0.80
N THR A 150 -12.34 9.50 -0.27
CA THR A 150 -11.34 8.56 -0.80
C THR A 150 -12.03 7.67 -1.84
N TYR A 151 -11.71 7.86 -3.11
CA TYR A 151 -12.19 7.06 -4.22
C TYR A 151 -11.16 5.99 -4.60
N PHE A 152 -11.58 4.73 -4.71
CA PHE A 152 -10.76 3.65 -5.22
C PHE A 152 -11.15 3.42 -6.69
N PRO A 153 -10.26 3.67 -7.67
CA PRO A 153 -10.58 3.49 -9.07
C PRO A 153 -11.06 2.07 -9.37
N ILE A 154 -12.23 1.97 -9.98
CA ILE A 154 -12.84 0.68 -10.31
C ILE A 154 -12.06 -0.03 -11.41
N THR A 155 -11.51 0.69 -12.38
CA THR A 155 -10.79 0.12 -13.54
C THR A 155 -9.67 -0.86 -13.16
N PRO A 156 -8.66 -0.50 -12.34
CA PRO A 156 -7.62 -1.44 -11.94
C PRO A 156 -8.18 -2.63 -11.16
N ARG A 157 -9.24 -2.41 -10.36
CA ARG A 157 -9.91 -3.50 -9.65
C ARG A 157 -10.60 -4.48 -10.59
N LEU A 158 -11.27 -3.99 -11.64
CA LEU A 158 -11.87 -4.86 -12.65
C LEU A 158 -10.79 -5.61 -13.44
N GLN A 159 -9.70 -4.95 -13.84
CA GLN A 159 -8.59 -5.63 -14.52
C GLN A 159 -8.06 -6.81 -13.70
N ARG A 160 -7.92 -6.63 -12.39
CA ARG A 160 -7.55 -7.69 -11.43
C ARG A 160 -8.57 -8.82 -11.38
N LEU A 161 -9.86 -8.50 -11.26
CA LEU A 161 -10.95 -9.49 -11.18
C LEU A 161 -11.14 -10.32 -12.46
N TYR A 162 -10.68 -9.82 -13.61
CA TYR A 162 -10.72 -10.51 -14.89
C TYR A 162 -9.33 -10.99 -15.34
N ALA A 163 -8.31 -10.93 -14.47
CA ALA A 163 -6.93 -11.27 -14.80
C ALA A 163 -6.74 -12.77 -15.04
N THR A 164 -7.51 -13.63 -14.35
CA THR A 164 -7.42 -15.08 -14.48
C THR A 164 -8.72 -15.68 -14.97
N ASN A 165 -8.62 -16.82 -15.65
CA ASN A 165 -9.80 -17.51 -16.18
C ASN A 165 -10.70 -18.04 -15.05
N SER A 166 -10.09 -18.48 -13.94
CA SER A 166 -10.80 -18.94 -12.74
C SER A 166 -11.71 -17.86 -12.15
N THR A 167 -11.18 -16.64 -11.96
CA THR A 167 -11.92 -15.50 -11.43
C THR A 167 -12.92 -14.94 -12.46
N ALA A 168 -12.53 -14.85 -13.73
CA ALA A 168 -13.41 -14.35 -14.80
C ALA A 168 -14.66 -15.23 -14.99
N VAL A 169 -14.54 -16.56 -14.84
CA VAL A 169 -15.68 -17.48 -14.93
C VAL A 169 -16.71 -17.22 -13.83
N GLN A 170 -16.27 -16.89 -12.61
CA GLN A 170 -17.12 -16.59 -11.45
C GLN A 170 -17.81 -15.21 -11.54
N MET A 171 -17.32 -14.33 -12.42
CA MET A 171 -17.87 -12.97 -12.62
C MET A 171 -19.03 -12.90 -13.61
N ARG A 172 -19.47 -14.03 -14.15
CA ARG A 172 -20.64 -14.11 -15.03
C ARG A 172 -21.89 -14.34 -14.20
N TRP A 173 -22.95 -13.59 -14.51
CA TRP A 173 -24.27 -13.69 -13.91
C TRP A 173 -25.00 -14.98 -14.31
#